data_AF-A0A210PK34-F1
#
_entry.id   AF-A0A210PK34-F1
#
_cell.length_a   1.000
_cell.length_b   1.000
_cell.length_c   1.000
_cell.angle_alpha   90.00
_cell.angle_beta   90.00
_cell.angle_gamma   90.00
#
_symmetry.space_group_name_H-M   'P 1'
#
loop_
_entity.id
_entity.type
_entity.pdbx_description
1 polymer ?
#
loop_
_entity_poly.entity_id
_entity_poly.type
_entity_poly.pdbx_seq_one_letter_code
_entity_poly.pdbx_strand_id
1 'polypeptide(L)'
;MYLTETRNVSGIETCRLVTVTKTRDVSGGERCRLETVTETRDVSGEETCRFVTVPVAGGVSGVEKCRLVTVTETGDVSGVETCSLVTVTETGDVSEVETCRHVTVTETGDVSGVETCRLVTVTETGDVSGVETCRLVTVTETGDISGVETCRLVTVTETGDVSAVETCRPVTVTETGDVSEVETCRPVTVTENRDVSAVETCRLVTVTETWDVSGVGTCLSVTVTDTLDISGVETCRLVTVTETGDVSGVETCRLVTVTETGDVLGVETYRLVTVTENVDVSGVATCRHVTVPVAGDVSGVETFRLVTVTETVEVSGVVTCRLVTLTETGDVLGVVTCRLVTVTETGYISGVETCRPVTVNVSGVETCRLVTVTETGYVSGIETCRLVTVTETGDESVVGTCRLVTVTESGDVSGVKTCRPVTVTETGDVSGVETGRLVTVTETGMYQG
;
A
#
# COMPACT_ATOMS: atom_id res chain seq x y z
N MET A 1 -50.72 -24.93 28.53
CA MET A 1 -51.68 -23.94 29.01
C MET A 1 -51.92 -22.97 27.87
N TYR A 2 -53.18 -22.68 27.57
CA TYR A 2 -53.54 -21.70 26.55
C TYR A 2 -54.21 -20.53 27.27
N LEU A 3 -53.66 -19.34 27.10
CA LEU A 3 -54.17 -18.08 27.66
C LEU A 3 -54.49 -17.13 26.51
N THR A 4 -55.70 -16.61 26.48
CA THR A 4 -56.19 -15.75 25.39
C THR A 4 -56.99 -14.59 25.96
N GLU A 5 -56.88 -13.39 25.39
CA GLU A 5 -57.67 -12.19 25.74
C GLU A 5 -57.53 -11.76 27.21
N THR A 6 -56.31 -11.82 27.73
CA THR A 6 -56.00 -11.34 29.09
C THR A 6 -55.22 -10.04 29.02
N ARG A 7 -55.40 -9.14 30.00
CA ARG A 7 -54.74 -7.83 29.98
C ARG A 7 -53.23 -7.99 30.13
N ASN A 8 -52.79 -8.68 31.19
CA ASN A 8 -51.40 -8.98 31.47
C ASN A 8 -51.27 -10.44 31.92
N VAL A 9 -50.20 -11.11 31.50
CA VAL A 9 -49.82 -12.45 31.98
C VAL A 9 -48.47 -12.33 32.66
N SER A 10 -48.37 -12.81 33.91
CA SER A 10 -47.13 -12.72 34.68
C SER A 10 -46.92 -13.94 35.58
N GLY A 11 -45.66 -14.31 35.81
CA GLY A 11 -45.30 -15.34 36.79
C GLY A 11 -45.66 -16.75 36.34
N ILE A 12 -45.33 -17.07 35.08
CA ILE A 12 -45.52 -18.42 34.53
C ILE A 12 -44.38 -19.29 35.06
N GLU A 13 -44.60 -19.90 36.23
CA GLU A 13 -43.60 -20.81 36.82
C GLU A 13 -43.79 -22.25 36.33
N THR A 14 -42.72 -22.86 35.83
CA THR A 14 -42.64 -24.30 35.50
C THR A 14 -43.73 -24.79 34.54
N CYS A 15 -43.53 -24.52 33.26
CA CYS A 15 -44.50 -24.90 32.24
C CYS A 15 -43.94 -25.90 31.20
N ARG A 16 -44.77 -26.84 30.74
CA ARG A 16 -44.40 -27.75 29.64
C ARG A 16 -44.67 -27.15 28.26
N LEU A 17 -45.76 -26.41 28.15
CA LEU A 17 -46.20 -25.73 26.94
C LEU A 17 -47.08 -24.57 27.40
N VAL A 18 -46.74 -23.36 27.02
CA VAL A 18 -47.57 -22.17 27.20
C VAL A 18 -47.74 -21.49 25.86
N THR A 19 -48.98 -21.12 25.57
CA THR A 19 -49.31 -20.26 24.45
C THR A 19 -50.15 -19.11 24.98
N VAL A 20 -49.63 -17.90 24.83
CA VAL A 20 -50.29 -16.65 25.21
C VAL A 20 -50.63 -15.89 23.94
N THR A 21 -51.89 -15.49 23.77
CA THR A 21 -52.33 -14.72 22.61
C THR A 21 -53.18 -13.52 23.04
N LYS A 22 -53.08 -12.41 22.28
CA LYS A 22 -53.89 -11.18 22.48
C LYS A 22 -53.79 -10.66 23.90
N THR A 23 -52.59 -10.29 24.31
CA THR A 23 -52.34 -9.71 25.63
C THR A 23 -51.56 -8.42 25.53
N ARG A 24 -51.62 -7.57 26.55
CA ARG A 24 -50.83 -6.34 26.53
C ARG A 24 -49.38 -6.68 26.86
N ASP A 25 -49.15 -7.29 28.01
CA ASP A 25 -47.82 -7.54 28.53
C ASP A 25 -47.69 -9.00 29.00
N VAL A 26 -46.60 -9.69 28.62
CA VAL A 26 -46.21 -11.02 29.13
C VAL A 26 -44.88 -10.90 29.85
N SER A 27 -44.81 -11.44 31.07
CA SER A 27 -43.56 -11.41 31.84
C SER A 27 -43.33 -12.57 32.79
N GLY A 28 -42.06 -12.84 33.11
CA GLY A 28 -41.68 -13.77 34.18
C GLY A 28 -42.01 -15.22 33.84
N GLY A 29 -41.75 -15.66 32.62
CA GLY A 29 -41.73 -17.07 32.26
C GLY A 29 -40.50 -17.76 32.82
N GLU A 30 -40.68 -18.69 33.74
CA GLU A 30 -39.59 -19.45 34.37
C GLU A 30 -39.68 -20.94 34.05
N ARG A 31 -38.56 -21.55 33.65
CA ARG A 31 -38.39 -23.00 33.46
C ARG A 31 -39.42 -23.60 32.50
N CYS A 32 -39.71 -22.89 31.42
CA CYS A 32 -40.66 -23.33 30.43
C CYS A 32 -40.01 -24.21 29.35
N ARG A 33 -40.69 -25.29 28.94
CA ARG A 33 -40.20 -26.13 27.83
C ARG A 33 -40.53 -25.54 26.46
N LEU A 34 -41.67 -24.88 26.30
CA LEU A 34 -42.03 -24.16 25.09
C LEU A 34 -42.97 -23.02 25.46
N GLU A 35 -42.52 -21.81 25.16
CA GLU A 35 -43.20 -20.52 25.33
C GLU A 35 -43.56 -20.01 23.93
N THR A 36 -44.83 -19.71 23.68
CA THR A 36 -45.25 -19.05 22.44
C THR A 36 -46.13 -17.86 22.78
N VAL A 37 -45.67 -16.66 22.43
CA VAL A 37 -46.34 -15.41 22.80
C VAL A 37 -46.62 -14.61 21.53
N THR A 38 -47.88 -14.42 21.18
CA THR A 38 -48.28 -13.78 19.91
C THR A 38 -49.34 -12.70 20.12
N GLU A 39 -49.33 -11.69 19.25
CA GLU A 39 -50.21 -10.52 19.33
C GLU A 39 -50.11 -9.86 20.70
N THR A 40 -48.88 -9.53 21.11
CA THR A 40 -48.59 -8.88 22.40
C THR A 40 -47.96 -7.52 22.22
N ARG A 41 -48.05 -6.65 23.24
CA ARG A 41 -47.33 -5.37 23.18
C ARG A 41 -45.90 -5.57 23.65
N ASP A 42 -45.69 -6.14 24.82
CA ASP A 42 -44.33 -6.34 25.35
C ASP A 42 -44.16 -7.75 25.92
N VAL A 43 -43.01 -8.37 25.65
CA VAL A 43 -42.56 -9.64 26.25
C VAL A 43 -41.27 -9.37 27.03
N SER A 44 -41.22 -9.77 28.30
CA SER A 44 -40.05 -9.47 29.15
C SER A 44 -39.74 -10.50 30.25
N GLY A 45 -38.47 -10.71 30.56
CA GLY A 45 -38.07 -11.51 31.73
C GLY A 45 -38.37 -13.01 31.56
N GLU A 46 -37.99 -13.55 30.41
CA GLU A 46 -38.14 -14.97 30.09
C GLU A 46 -36.86 -15.71 30.47
N GLU A 47 -36.91 -16.54 31.51
CA GLU A 47 -35.74 -17.17 32.11
C GLU A 47 -35.78 -18.70 32.01
N THR A 48 -34.65 -19.30 31.62
CA THR A 48 -34.43 -20.77 31.63
C THR A 48 -35.41 -21.55 30.76
N CYS A 49 -35.89 -20.92 29.68
CA CYS A 49 -36.80 -21.53 28.73
C CYS A 49 -36.07 -22.38 27.68
N ARG A 50 -36.61 -23.55 27.31
CA ARG A 50 -35.99 -24.36 26.24
C ARG A 50 -36.26 -23.76 24.85
N PHE A 51 -37.46 -23.25 24.63
CA PHE A 51 -37.88 -22.66 23.36
C PHE A 51 -38.76 -21.45 23.65
N VAL A 52 -38.39 -20.29 23.13
CA VAL A 52 -39.18 -19.06 23.16
C VAL A 52 -39.46 -18.64 21.73
N THR A 53 -40.74 -18.43 21.42
CA THR A 53 -41.18 -17.99 20.08
C THR A 53 -42.15 -16.83 20.22
N VAL A 54 -41.78 -15.68 19.67
CA VAL A 54 -42.55 -14.44 19.74
C VAL A 54 -42.79 -13.94 18.32
N PRO A 55 -43.88 -14.37 17.66
CA PRO A 55 -44.05 -14.05 16.25
C PRO A 55 -44.70 -12.70 15.95
N VAL A 56 -45.31 -12.03 16.93
CA VAL A 56 -45.82 -10.66 16.80
C VAL A 56 -45.81 -10.01 18.18
N ALA A 57 -44.96 -9.00 18.37
CA ALA A 57 -44.89 -8.21 19.61
C ALA A 57 -44.48 -6.76 19.35
N GLY A 58 -44.89 -5.83 20.21
CA GLY A 58 -44.36 -4.46 20.18
C GLY A 58 -42.90 -4.33 20.66
N GLY A 59 -42.38 -5.31 21.41
CA GLY A 59 -40.97 -5.41 21.80
C GLY A 59 -40.67 -6.64 22.66
N VAL A 60 -39.42 -7.09 22.65
CA VAL A 60 -38.93 -8.25 23.42
C VAL A 60 -37.68 -7.85 24.21
N SER A 61 -37.66 -8.14 25.51
CA SER A 61 -36.52 -7.80 26.37
C SER A 61 -36.21 -8.86 27.43
N GLY A 62 -34.96 -8.96 27.87
CA GLY A 62 -34.59 -9.79 29.03
C GLY A 62 -34.91 -11.27 28.86
N VAL A 63 -34.43 -11.86 27.77
CA VAL A 63 -34.55 -13.29 27.48
C VAL A 63 -33.24 -13.98 27.87
N GLU A 64 -33.29 -14.81 28.90
CA GLU A 64 -32.09 -15.41 29.48
C GLU A 64 -32.10 -16.93 29.49
N LYS A 65 -30.90 -17.51 29.31
CA LYS A 65 -30.61 -18.93 29.53
C LYS A 65 -31.50 -19.84 28.67
N CYS A 66 -31.77 -19.40 27.44
CA CYS A 66 -32.63 -20.15 26.52
C CYS A 66 -31.84 -21.07 25.58
N ARG A 67 -32.45 -22.18 25.15
CA ARG A 67 -31.83 -22.99 24.09
C ARG A 67 -32.12 -22.42 22.69
N LEU A 68 -33.32 -21.94 22.45
CA LEU A 68 -33.71 -21.33 21.18
C LEU A 68 -34.65 -20.16 21.43
N VAL A 69 -34.34 -19.03 20.81
CA VAL A 69 -35.16 -17.83 20.78
C VAL A 69 -35.46 -17.50 19.32
N THR A 70 -36.74 -17.32 19.00
CA THR A 70 -37.19 -16.89 17.67
C THR A 70 -38.15 -15.73 17.85
N VAL A 71 -37.80 -14.58 17.30
CA VAL A 71 -38.59 -13.34 17.35
C VAL A 71 -38.84 -12.92 15.91
N THR A 72 -40.10 -12.68 15.55
CA THR A 72 -40.50 -12.26 14.20
C THR A 72 -41.53 -11.14 14.27
N GLU A 73 -41.55 -10.24 13.28
CA GLU A 73 -42.55 -9.16 13.15
C GLU A 73 -42.73 -8.38 14.46
N THR A 74 -41.64 -7.89 15.05
CA THR A 74 -41.68 -7.15 16.32
C THR A 74 -41.19 -5.71 16.24
N GLY A 75 -41.41 -4.93 17.30
CA GLY A 75 -40.56 -3.75 17.54
C GLY A 75 -39.15 -4.18 17.96
N ASP A 76 -38.58 -3.47 18.93
CA ASP A 76 -37.17 -3.66 19.30
C ASP A 76 -36.93 -4.95 20.13
N VAL A 77 -35.74 -5.53 19.98
CA VAL A 77 -35.26 -6.71 20.71
C VAL A 77 -34.02 -6.34 21.51
N SER A 78 -34.04 -6.56 22.82
CA SER A 78 -32.91 -6.23 23.71
C SER A 78 -32.66 -7.28 24.80
N GLY A 79 -31.45 -7.33 25.33
CA GLY A 79 -31.10 -8.14 26.51
C GLY A 79 -31.32 -9.64 26.29
N VAL A 80 -30.76 -10.20 25.21
CA VAL A 80 -30.82 -11.64 24.92
C VAL A 80 -29.51 -12.27 25.35
N GLU A 81 -29.56 -13.04 26.44
CA GLU A 81 -28.36 -13.55 27.08
C GLU A 81 -28.32 -15.08 27.12
N THR A 82 -27.11 -15.64 27.04
CA THR A 82 -26.80 -17.06 27.31
C THR A 82 -27.63 -18.05 26.48
N CYS A 83 -27.83 -17.74 25.19
CA CYS A 83 -28.65 -18.54 24.28
C CYS A 83 -27.85 -19.47 23.34
N SER A 84 -28.40 -20.65 23.02
CA SER A 84 -27.72 -21.53 22.02
C SER A 84 -28.01 -21.13 20.58
N LEU A 85 -29.19 -20.59 20.28
CA LEU A 85 -29.55 -20.09 18.96
C LEU A 85 -30.56 -18.96 19.14
N VAL A 86 -30.28 -17.83 18.51
CA VAL A 86 -31.15 -16.64 18.47
C VAL A 86 -31.42 -16.32 17.00
N THR A 87 -32.68 -16.15 16.66
CA THR A 87 -33.13 -15.74 15.33
C THR A 87 -34.11 -14.60 15.49
N VAL A 88 -33.79 -13.46 14.89
CA VAL A 88 -34.59 -12.24 14.90
C VAL A 88 -34.84 -11.83 13.46
N THR A 89 -36.10 -11.65 13.07
CA THR A 89 -36.48 -11.34 11.68
C THR A 89 -37.57 -10.28 11.61
N GLU A 90 -37.49 -9.33 10.68
CA GLU A 90 -38.52 -8.31 10.45
C GLU A 90 -38.84 -7.53 11.74
N THR A 91 -37.81 -6.97 12.39
CA THR A 91 -37.95 -6.28 13.68
C THR A 91 -37.48 -4.82 13.63
N GLY A 92 -37.70 -4.09 14.74
CA GLY A 92 -36.99 -2.84 15.00
C GLY A 92 -35.50 -3.08 15.29
N ASP A 93 -34.94 -2.31 16.20
CA ASP A 93 -33.51 -2.40 16.53
C ASP A 93 -33.20 -3.63 17.39
N VAL A 94 -32.00 -4.19 17.23
CA VAL A 94 -31.51 -5.33 18.01
C VAL A 94 -30.30 -4.89 18.83
N SER A 95 -30.38 -5.05 20.15
CA SER A 95 -29.32 -4.62 21.06
C SER A 95 -29.01 -5.65 22.15
N GLU A 96 -27.82 -5.59 22.73
CA GLU A 96 -27.42 -6.34 23.94
C GLU A 96 -27.63 -7.86 23.78
N VAL A 97 -27.01 -8.45 22.76
CA VAL A 97 -27.04 -9.91 22.51
C VAL A 97 -25.74 -10.52 22.98
N GLU A 98 -25.80 -11.21 24.12
CA GLU A 98 -24.60 -11.69 24.79
C GLU A 98 -24.53 -13.22 24.88
N THR A 99 -23.31 -13.75 24.87
CA THR A 99 -22.97 -15.15 25.21
C THR A 99 -23.77 -16.18 24.40
N CYS A 100 -24.00 -15.89 23.12
CA CYS A 100 -24.79 -16.73 22.24
C CYS A 100 -23.92 -17.65 21.35
N ARG A 101 -24.38 -18.88 21.09
CA ARG A 101 -23.62 -19.77 20.19
C ARG A 101 -23.86 -19.42 18.72
N HIS A 102 -25.07 -19.04 18.35
CA HIS A 102 -25.46 -18.68 16.99
C HIS A 102 -26.49 -17.56 17.06
N VAL A 103 -26.22 -16.46 16.37
CA VAL A 103 -27.11 -15.29 16.25
C VAL A 103 -27.35 -15.05 14.77
N THR A 104 -28.62 -14.92 14.40
CA THR A 104 -29.05 -14.56 13.04
C THR A 104 -30.06 -13.43 13.16
N VAL A 105 -29.76 -12.31 12.51
CA VAL A 105 -30.59 -11.11 12.47
C VAL A 105 -30.82 -10.76 11.01
N THR A 106 -32.09 -10.62 10.60
CA THR A 106 -32.45 -10.36 9.20
C THR A 106 -33.57 -9.33 9.09
N GLU A 107 -33.49 -8.41 8.12
CA GLU A 107 -34.55 -7.42 7.84
C GLU A 107 -34.92 -6.60 9.09
N THR A 108 -33.92 -6.01 9.76
CA THR A 108 -34.12 -5.27 11.02
C THR A 108 -33.68 -3.82 10.91
N GLY A 109 -33.92 -3.04 11.97
CA GLY A 109 -33.25 -1.76 12.18
C GLY A 109 -31.75 -1.93 12.47
N ASP A 110 -31.21 -1.10 13.36
CA ASP A 110 -29.79 -1.14 13.71
C ASP A 110 -29.48 -2.32 14.64
N VAL A 111 -28.25 -2.85 14.54
CA VAL A 111 -27.75 -3.94 15.38
C VAL A 111 -26.58 -3.44 16.23
N SER A 112 -26.69 -3.56 17.56
CA SER A 112 -25.65 -3.09 18.48
C SER A 112 -25.36 -4.04 19.63
N GLY A 113 -24.12 -4.05 20.13
CA GLY A 113 -23.75 -4.76 21.36
C GLY A 113 -23.90 -6.28 21.27
N VAL A 114 -23.29 -6.87 20.24
CA VAL A 114 -23.28 -8.33 20.04
C VAL A 114 -21.96 -8.88 20.58
N GLU A 115 -22.02 -9.55 21.72
CA GLU A 115 -20.83 -9.95 22.46
C GLU A 115 -20.71 -11.47 22.61
N THR A 116 -19.47 -11.96 22.65
CA THR A 116 -19.09 -13.32 23.04
C THR A 116 -19.80 -14.42 22.25
N CYS A 117 -19.99 -14.20 20.95
CA CYS A 117 -20.72 -15.12 20.09
C CYS A 117 -19.84 -16.07 19.28
N ARG A 118 -20.31 -17.31 19.03
CA ARG A 118 -19.56 -18.23 18.15
C ARG A 118 -19.83 -17.97 16.67
N LEU A 119 -21.03 -17.56 16.31
CA LEU A 119 -21.40 -17.21 14.94
C LEU A 119 -22.42 -16.08 15.00
N VAL A 120 -22.17 -15.02 14.25
CA VAL A 120 -23.07 -13.89 14.06
C VAL A 120 -23.29 -13.73 12.56
N THR A 121 -24.56 -13.67 12.15
CA THR A 121 -24.97 -13.40 10.78
C THR A 121 -26.00 -12.28 10.82
N VAL A 122 -25.70 -11.17 10.15
CA VAL A 122 -26.56 -9.99 10.04
C VAL A 122 -26.79 -9.70 8.56
N THR A 123 -28.04 -9.59 8.13
CA THR A 123 -28.38 -9.39 6.72
C THR A 123 -29.53 -8.39 6.57
N GLU A 124 -29.45 -7.50 5.58
CA GLU A 124 -30.53 -6.54 5.26
C GLU A 124 -30.94 -5.70 6.48
N THR A 125 -29.97 -5.05 7.14
CA THR A 125 -30.21 -4.26 8.35
C THR A 125 -29.79 -2.81 8.19
N GLY A 126 -30.07 -1.99 9.20
CA GLY A 126 -29.45 -0.68 9.36
C GLY A 126 -27.96 -0.79 9.71
N ASP A 127 -27.46 0.09 10.56
CA ASP A 127 -26.06 0.13 10.96
C ASP A 127 -25.72 -1.00 11.93
N VAL A 128 -24.47 -1.49 11.91
CA VAL A 128 -23.98 -2.54 12.80
C VAL A 128 -22.84 -2.00 13.66
N SER A 129 -22.99 -2.07 14.99
CA SER A 129 -21.98 -1.55 15.92
C SER A 129 -21.69 -2.47 17.11
N GLY A 130 -20.46 -2.42 17.63
CA GLY A 130 -20.09 -3.11 18.88
C GLY A 130 -20.21 -4.63 18.79
N VAL A 131 -19.54 -5.24 17.81
CA VAL A 131 -19.46 -6.69 17.65
C VAL A 131 -18.15 -7.17 18.24
N GLU A 132 -18.21 -7.80 19.41
CA GLU A 132 -17.03 -8.14 20.19
C GLU A 132 -16.88 -9.64 20.41
N THR A 133 -15.63 -10.10 20.48
CA THR A 133 -15.23 -11.45 20.93
C THR A 133 -15.91 -12.60 20.17
N CYS A 134 -16.10 -12.41 18.86
CA CYS A 134 -16.80 -13.38 18.02
C CYS A 134 -15.88 -14.35 17.27
N ARG A 135 -16.30 -15.60 17.07
CA ARG A 135 -15.51 -16.55 16.26
C ARG A 135 -15.70 -16.35 14.75
N LEU A 136 -16.90 -16.05 14.31
CA LEU A 136 -17.23 -15.80 12.91
C LEU A 136 -18.32 -14.74 12.85
N VAL A 137 -18.08 -13.68 12.10
CA VAL A 137 -19.00 -12.58 11.83
C VAL A 137 -19.19 -12.48 10.33
N THR A 138 -20.44 -12.47 9.89
CA THR A 138 -20.83 -12.24 8.50
C THR A 138 -21.90 -11.16 8.49
N VAL A 139 -21.64 -10.07 7.76
CA VAL A 139 -22.54 -8.94 7.60
C VAL A 139 -22.73 -8.69 6.11
N THR A 140 -23.99 -8.60 5.66
CA THR A 140 -24.31 -8.39 4.24
C THR A 140 -25.48 -7.43 4.06
N GLU A 141 -25.41 -6.56 3.05
CA GLU A 141 -26.51 -5.64 2.69
C GLU A 141 -26.95 -4.77 3.88
N THR A 142 -26.00 -4.09 4.53
CA THR A 142 -26.26 -3.27 5.72
C THR A 142 -25.86 -1.81 5.52
N GLY A 143 -26.21 -0.96 6.49
CA GLY A 143 -25.64 0.38 6.62
C GLY A 143 -24.15 0.36 6.98
N ASP A 144 -23.72 1.33 7.78
CA ASP A 144 -22.33 1.46 8.22
C ASP A 144 -21.98 0.42 9.29
N ILE A 145 -20.72 0.00 9.33
CA ILE A 145 -20.20 -0.95 10.32
C ILE A 145 -19.10 -0.28 11.16
N SER A 146 -19.21 -0.38 12.47
CA SER A 146 -18.20 0.13 13.40
C SER A 146 -17.95 -0.77 14.62
N GLY A 147 -16.72 -0.78 15.14
CA GLY A 147 -16.39 -1.44 16.40
C GLY A 147 -16.48 -2.96 16.33
N VAL A 148 -15.76 -3.56 15.39
CA VAL A 148 -15.65 -5.02 15.28
C VAL A 148 -14.33 -5.47 15.89
N GLU A 149 -14.40 -6.09 17.07
CA GLU A 149 -13.22 -6.39 17.86
C GLU A 149 -13.04 -7.88 18.12
N THR A 150 -11.77 -8.30 18.21
CA THR A 150 -11.34 -9.63 18.69
C THR A 150 -11.97 -10.82 17.96
N CYS A 151 -12.17 -10.68 16.64
CA CYS A 151 -12.83 -11.71 15.83
C CYS A 151 -11.87 -12.71 15.17
N ARG A 152 -12.27 -13.98 15.06
CA ARG A 152 -11.45 -14.98 14.34
C ARG A 152 -11.65 -14.95 12.82
N LEU A 153 -12.78 -14.50 12.31
CA LEU A 153 -13.01 -14.27 10.88
C LEU A 153 -14.17 -13.27 10.76
N VAL A 154 -13.94 -12.24 9.96
CA VAL A 154 -14.93 -11.20 9.63
C VAL A 154 -15.09 -11.16 8.12
N THR A 155 -16.34 -11.17 7.67
CA THR A 155 -16.71 -11.00 6.26
C THR A 155 -17.81 -9.95 6.18
N VAL A 156 -17.56 -8.91 5.40
CA VAL A 156 -18.46 -7.79 5.15
C VAL A 156 -18.65 -7.67 3.65
N THR A 157 -19.90 -7.52 3.20
CA THR A 157 -20.23 -7.44 1.76
C THR A 157 -21.41 -6.51 1.53
N GLU A 158 -21.35 -5.66 0.51
CA GLU A 158 -22.45 -4.77 0.11
C GLU A 158 -22.94 -3.87 1.26
N THR A 159 -22.04 -3.09 1.86
CA THR A 159 -22.36 -2.25 3.04
C THR A 159 -22.00 -0.77 2.82
N GLY A 160 -22.36 0.08 3.78
CA GLY A 160 -21.84 1.44 3.88
C GLY A 160 -20.35 1.47 4.23
N ASP A 161 -19.94 2.42 5.06
CA ASP A 161 -18.56 2.56 5.52
C ASP A 161 -18.21 1.51 6.58
N VAL A 162 -16.95 1.06 6.62
CA VAL A 162 -16.45 0.10 7.61
C VAL A 162 -15.31 0.73 8.40
N SER A 163 -15.47 0.82 9.72
CA SER A 163 -14.51 1.47 10.61
C SER A 163 -14.24 0.67 11.89
N ALA A 164 -13.12 0.97 12.54
CA ALA A 164 -12.71 0.42 13.84
C ALA A 164 -12.76 -1.13 13.88
N VAL A 165 -11.99 -1.77 13.00
CA VAL A 165 -11.85 -3.23 12.96
C VAL A 165 -10.53 -3.65 13.60
N GLU A 166 -10.60 -4.27 14.76
CA GLU A 166 -9.42 -4.54 15.58
C GLU A 166 -9.21 -6.03 15.87
N THR A 167 -7.94 -6.42 16.00
CA THR A 167 -7.48 -7.72 16.53
C THR A 167 -8.08 -8.95 15.85
N CYS A 168 -8.36 -8.82 14.55
CA CYS A 168 -8.96 -9.90 13.77
C CYS A 168 -7.90 -10.82 13.13
N ARG A 169 -8.30 -12.06 12.79
CA ARG A 169 -7.46 -12.92 11.94
C ARG A 169 -7.73 -12.58 10.47
N PRO A 170 -8.49 -13.35 9.66
CA PRO A 170 -8.95 -12.81 8.38
C PRO A 170 -10.05 -11.76 8.55
N VAL A 171 -9.88 -10.65 7.84
CA VAL A 171 -10.91 -9.66 7.53
C VAL A 171 -11.04 -9.60 6.01
N THR A 172 -12.27 -9.71 5.51
CA THR A 172 -12.60 -9.56 4.10
C THR A 172 -13.73 -8.55 3.98
N VAL A 173 -13.49 -7.49 3.21
CA VAL A 173 -14.46 -6.42 2.92
C VAL A 173 -14.59 -6.31 1.40
N THR A 174 -15.82 -6.26 0.91
CA THR A 174 -16.11 -6.26 -0.53
C THR A 174 -17.32 -5.39 -0.84
N GLU A 175 -17.26 -4.58 -1.89
CA GLU A 175 -18.38 -3.73 -2.35
C GLU A 175 -18.91 -2.82 -1.23
N THR A 176 -18.03 -2.02 -0.63
CA THR A 176 -18.40 -1.11 0.48
C THR A 176 -18.01 0.34 0.18
N GLY A 177 -18.38 1.26 1.08
CA GLY A 177 -17.93 2.65 1.04
C GLY A 177 -16.43 2.76 1.38
N ASP A 178 -16.14 3.57 2.39
CA ASP A 178 -14.78 3.77 2.90
C ASP A 178 -14.42 2.72 3.97
N VAL A 179 -13.17 2.26 3.96
CA VAL A 179 -12.61 1.39 5.00
C VAL A 179 -11.55 2.15 5.79
N SER A 180 -11.73 2.26 7.10
CA SER A 180 -10.83 3.00 7.97
C SER A 180 -10.54 2.28 9.29
N GLU A 181 -9.43 2.65 9.93
CA GLU A 181 -9.09 2.22 11.30
C GLU A 181 -9.05 0.68 11.46
N VAL A 182 -8.28 0.01 10.58
CA VAL A 182 -8.11 -1.45 10.62
C VAL A 182 -6.79 -1.79 11.30
N GLU A 183 -6.84 -2.38 12.49
CA GLU A 183 -5.65 -2.61 13.31
C GLU A 183 -5.40 -4.08 13.65
N THR A 184 -4.13 -4.45 13.74
CA THR A 184 -3.65 -5.74 14.28
C THR A 184 -4.20 -7.00 13.59
N CYS A 185 -4.54 -6.90 12.29
CA CYS A 185 -5.22 -7.95 11.54
C CYS A 185 -4.30 -8.92 10.75
N ARG A 186 -4.76 -10.17 10.50
CA ARG A 186 -3.93 -11.25 9.90
C ARG A 186 -4.73 -12.32 9.13
N PRO A 187 -5.01 -12.19 7.82
CA PRO A 187 -4.79 -11.08 6.86
C PRO A 187 -5.98 -10.10 6.69
N VAL A 188 -5.79 -9.02 5.93
CA VAL A 188 -6.84 -8.08 5.48
C VAL A 188 -6.93 -8.10 3.96
N THR A 189 -8.16 -8.19 3.45
CA THR A 189 -8.47 -8.10 2.01
C THR A 189 -9.63 -7.14 1.82
N VAL A 190 -9.42 -6.14 0.96
CA VAL A 190 -10.40 -5.10 0.61
C VAL A 190 -10.52 -5.05 -0.91
N THR A 191 -11.75 -5.08 -1.42
CA THR A 191 -12.03 -5.15 -2.86
C THR A 191 -13.24 -4.30 -3.20
N GLU A 192 -13.19 -3.55 -4.31
CA GLU A 192 -14.32 -2.76 -4.84
C GLU A 192 -14.85 -1.74 -3.82
N ASN A 193 -13.96 -0.90 -3.32
CA ASN A 193 -14.29 0.10 -2.31
C ASN A 193 -13.98 1.51 -2.79
N ARG A 194 -14.49 2.51 -2.07
CA ARG A 194 -14.14 3.91 -2.32
C ARG A 194 -12.73 4.17 -1.82
N ASP A 195 -12.53 4.43 -0.53
CA ASP A 195 -11.21 4.74 0.02
C ASP A 195 -10.78 3.74 1.11
N VAL A 196 -9.47 3.49 1.25
CA VAL A 196 -8.88 2.69 2.33
C VAL A 196 -7.89 3.53 3.11
N SER A 197 -8.09 3.68 4.41
CA SER A 197 -7.24 4.51 5.26
C SER A 197 -6.90 3.89 6.61
N ALA A 198 -5.79 4.32 7.22
CA ALA A 198 -5.41 3.97 8.60
C ALA A 198 -5.37 2.45 8.87
N VAL A 199 -4.64 1.70 8.03
CA VAL A 199 -4.44 0.25 8.19
C VAL A 199 -3.13 -0.02 8.90
N GLU A 200 -3.19 -0.43 10.16
CA GLU A 200 -2.01 -0.56 11.01
C GLU A 200 -1.72 -2.00 11.46
N THR A 201 -0.44 -2.29 11.67
CA THR A 201 0.07 -3.52 12.34
C THR A 201 -0.45 -4.85 11.76
N CYS A 202 -0.70 -4.88 10.45
CA CYS A 202 -1.26 -6.04 9.76
C CYS A 202 -0.18 -7.00 9.22
N ARG A 203 -0.51 -8.29 9.06
CA ARG A 203 0.46 -9.24 8.45
C ARG A 203 0.46 -9.13 6.93
N LEU A 204 -0.71 -9.13 6.31
CA LEU A 204 -0.86 -9.06 4.86
C LEU A 204 -2.04 -8.15 4.62
N VAL A 205 -1.85 -7.16 3.76
CA VAL A 205 -2.89 -6.26 3.28
C VAL A 205 -2.95 -6.41 1.77
N THR A 206 -4.14 -6.71 1.27
CA THR A 206 -4.44 -6.73 -0.16
C THR A 206 -5.60 -5.77 -0.41
N VAL A 207 -5.38 -4.78 -1.25
CA VAL A 207 -6.38 -3.81 -1.69
C VAL A 207 -6.47 -3.90 -3.20
N THR A 208 -7.69 -4.03 -3.74
CA THR A 208 -7.94 -4.13 -5.18
C THR A 208 -9.13 -3.26 -5.56
N GLU A 209 -9.06 -2.57 -6.70
CA GLU A 209 -10.19 -1.82 -7.26
C GLU A 209 -10.72 -0.78 -6.26
N THR A 210 -9.84 0.12 -5.81
CA THR A 210 -10.20 1.23 -4.91
C THR A 210 -9.82 2.57 -5.49
N TRP A 211 -10.35 3.67 -4.96
CA TRP A 211 -9.94 5.00 -5.40
C TRP A 211 -8.62 5.35 -4.71
N ASP A 212 -8.64 5.59 -3.41
CA ASP A 212 -7.43 6.01 -2.69
C ASP A 212 -7.03 5.04 -1.58
N VAL A 213 -5.72 4.85 -1.40
CA VAL A 213 -5.14 4.10 -0.27
C VAL A 213 -4.20 5.00 0.52
N SER A 214 -4.48 5.21 1.81
CA SER A 214 -3.68 6.10 2.66
C SER A 214 -3.37 5.52 4.04
N GLY A 215 -2.23 5.91 4.64
CA GLY A 215 -1.93 5.59 6.04
C GLY A 215 -1.82 4.08 6.32
N VAL A 216 -1.07 3.36 5.49
CA VAL A 216 -0.78 1.94 5.73
C VAL A 216 0.48 1.84 6.57
N GLY A 217 0.31 1.52 7.85
CA GLY A 217 1.41 1.35 8.80
C GLY A 217 2.13 -0.01 8.68
N THR A 218 2.74 -0.43 9.79
CA THR A 218 3.63 -1.60 9.84
C THR A 218 3.00 -2.89 9.32
N CYS A 219 3.40 -3.31 8.11
CA CYS A 219 2.94 -4.56 7.50
C CYS A 219 4.09 -5.49 7.04
N LEU A 220 3.85 -6.81 7.05
CA LEU A 220 4.83 -7.74 6.44
C LEU A 220 4.76 -7.68 4.91
N SER A 221 3.56 -7.55 4.35
CA SER A 221 3.36 -7.41 2.90
C SER A 221 2.12 -6.58 2.62
N VAL A 222 2.24 -5.66 1.68
CA VAL A 222 1.15 -4.84 1.16
C VAL A 222 1.11 -5.06 -0.35
N THR A 223 -0.07 -5.38 -0.88
CA THR A 223 -0.34 -5.46 -2.30
C THR A 223 -1.50 -4.53 -2.60
N VAL A 224 -1.31 -3.59 -3.52
CA VAL A 224 -2.35 -2.68 -4.00
C VAL A 224 -2.43 -2.82 -5.52
N THR A 225 -3.62 -3.05 -6.05
CA THR A 225 -3.87 -3.12 -7.50
C THR A 225 -5.08 -2.29 -7.89
N ASP A 226 -5.05 -1.70 -9.08
CA ASP A 226 -6.19 -0.95 -9.64
C ASP A 226 -6.65 0.18 -8.71
N THR A 227 -5.75 1.12 -8.40
CA THR A 227 -6.07 2.27 -7.54
C THR A 227 -5.75 3.61 -8.16
N LEU A 228 -6.49 4.65 -7.81
CA LEU A 228 -6.18 6.00 -8.25
C LEU A 228 -4.89 6.48 -7.57
N ASP A 229 -4.87 6.71 -6.25
CA ASP A 229 -3.67 7.21 -5.58
C ASP A 229 -3.30 6.41 -4.33
N ILE A 230 -2.01 6.37 -4.00
CA ILE A 230 -1.47 5.76 -2.78
C ILE A 230 -0.63 6.79 -2.02
N SER A 231 -0.86 6.92 -0.71
CA SER A 231 -0.06 7.78 0.16
C SER A 231 0.24 7.17 1.54
N GLY A 232 1.40 7.49 2.13
CA GLY A 232 1.68 7.18 3.54
C GLY A 232 1.75 5.67 3.84
N VAL A 233 2.62 4.95 3.13
CA VAL A 233 2.89 3.52 3.38
C VAL A 233 4.19 3.39 4.15
N GLU A 234 4.12 3.01 5.42
CA GLU A 234 5.24 3.04 6.34
C GLU A 234 5.63 1.65 6.84
N THR A 235 6.93 1.40 7.01
CA THR A 235 7.49 0.27 7.77
C THR A 235 7.07 -1.12 7.25
N CYS A 236 7.01 -1.29 5.93
CA CYS A 236 6.62 -2.56 5.32
C CYS A 236 7.82 -3.44 4.91
N ARG A 237 7.71 -4.78 4.94
CA ARG A 237 8.79 -5.61 4.38
C ARG A 237 8.72 -5.71 2.85
N LEU A 238 7.52 -5.84 2.31
CA LEU A 238 7.25 -5.92 0.88
C LEU A 238 6.08 -5.01 0.57
N VAL A 239 6.22 -4.17 -0.45
CA VAL A 239 5.13 -3.41 -1.04
C VAL A 239 5.12 -3.71 -2.53
N THR A 240 3.97 -4.09 -3.05
CA THR A 240 3.73 -4.28 -4.48
C THR A 240 2.56 -3.39 -4.87
N VAL A 241 2.78 -2.52 -5.85
CA VAL A 241 1.78 -1.64 -6.42
C VAL A 241 1.73 -1.89 -7.92
N THR A 242 0.53 -2.11 -8.46
CA THR A 242 0.31 -2.34 -9.90
C THR A 242 -0.91 -1.59 -10.39
N GLU A 243 -0.86 -1.03 -11.59
CA GLU A 243 -1.99 -0.37 -12.25
C GLU A 243 -2.57 0.74 -11.36
N THR A 244 -1.72 1.73 -11.00
CA THR A 244 -2.14 2.84 -10.15
C THR A 244 -1.87 4.21 -10.75
N GLY A 245 -2.50 5.27 -10.24
CA GLY A 245 -2.06 6.64 -10.47
C GLY A 245 -0.82 6.96 -9.64
N ASP A 246 -0.88 7.98 -8.79
CA ASP A 246 0.31 8.50 -8.11
C ASP A 246 0.60 7.76 -6.79
N VAL A 247 1.88 7.52 -6.51
CA VAL A 247 2.35 6.86 -5.29
C VAL A 247 3.25 7.81 -4.51
N SER A 248 2.85 8.17 -3.29
CA SER A 248 3.59 9.12 -2.46
C SER A 248 3.84 8.63 -1.02
N GLY A 249 4.90 9.11 -0.39
CA GLY A 249 5.13 8.90 1.06
C GLY A 249 5.27 7.42 1.43
N VAL A 250 5.99 6.65 0.61
CA VAL A 250 6.37 5.29 0.99
C VAL A 250 7.66 5.41 1.77
N GLU A 251 7.69 4.90 3.00
CA GLU A 251 8.84 5.00 3.89
C GLU A 251 9.24 3.66 4.50
N THR A 252 10.55 3.47 4.68
CA THR A 252 11.16 2.39 5.48
C THR A 252 10.81 0.96 5.05
N CYS A 253 10.59 0.71 3.76
CA CYS A 253 10.36 -0.66 3.29
C CYS A 253 11.63 -1.39 2.84
N ARG A 254 11.61 -2.73 2.90
CA ARG A 254 12.76 -3.51 2.42
C ARG A 254 12.75 -3.68 0.90
N LEU A 255 11.60 -3.99 0.33
CA LEU A 255 11.40 -4.18 -1.11
C LEU A 255 10.13 -3.47 -1.53
N VAL A 256 10.24 -2.63 -2.57
CA VAL A 256 9.09 -2.00 -3.23
C VAL A 256 9.15 -2.35 -4.71
N THR A 257 8.04 -2.83 -5.23
CA THR A 257 7.82 -3.04 -6.66
C THR A 257 6.64 -2.17 -7.07
N VAL A 258 6.85 -1.31 -8.05
CA VAL A 258 5.82 -0.45 -8.64
C VAL A 258 5.79 -0.75 -10.14
N THR A 259 4.59 -1.01 -10.67
CA THR A 259 4.40 -1.37 -12.09
C THR A 259 3.20 -0.61 -12.65
N GLU A 260 3.34 -0.03 -13.85
CA GLU A 260 2.27 0.67 -14.56
C GLU A 260 1.64 1.75 -13.66
N THR A 261 2.45 2.75 -13.28
CA THR A 261 1.97 3.84 -12.39
C THR A 261 2.24 5.23 -12.95
N GLY A 262 1.56 6.23 -12.38
CA GLY A 262 1.83 7.65 -12.59
C GLY A 262 3.15 8.08 -11.95
N ASP A 263 3.09 9.12 -11.12
CA ASP A 263 4.26 9.70 -10.47
C ASP A 263 4.57 8.99 -9.15
N VAL A 264 5.85 8.74 -8.87
CA VAL A 264 6.31 8.17 -7.60
C VAL A 264 7.11 9.21 -6.81
N LEU A 265 6.57 9.69 -5.68
CA LEU A 265 7.12 10.80 -4.89
C LEU A 265 7.50 10.37 -3.45
N GLY A 266 8.61 10.87 -2.93
CA GLY A 266 8.93 10.75 -1.50
C GLY A 266 9.16 9.30 -1.04
N VAL A 267 10.18 8.67 -1.61
CA VAL A 267 10.53 7.28 -1.37
C VAL A 267 11.74 7.23 -0.44
N GLU A 268 11.50 7.05 0.86
CA GLU A 268 12.57 7.06 1.88
C GLU A 268 13.01 5.65 2.34
N THR A 269 14.31 5.35 2.22
CA THR A 269 15.03 4.21 2.85
C THR A 269 14.64 2.79 2.38
N TYR A 270 15.29 2.28 1.32
CA TYR A 270 15.04 0.93 0.79
C TYR A 270 16.27 0.07 0.56
N ARG A 271 16.08 -1.26 0.57
CA ARG A 271 17.13 -2.19 0.10
C ARG A 271 17.06 -2.40 -1.41
N LEU A 272 15.87 -2.49 -1.98
CA LEU A 272 15.66 -2.66 -3.41
C LEU A 272 14.34 -1.99 -3.79
N VAL A 273 14.38 -1.17 -4.84
CA VAL A 273 13.21 -0.60 -5.49
C VAL A 273 13.26 -1.03 -6.95
N THR A 274 12.15 -1.55 -7.45
CA THR A 274 11.94 -1.87 -8.86
C THR A 274 10.75 -1.07 -9.35
N VAL A 275 10.94 -0.26 -10.37
CA VAL A 275 9.90 0.57 -10.98
C VAL A 275 9.82 0.23 -12.46
N THR A 276 8.66 -0.20 -12.94
CA THR A 276 8.47 -0.61 -14.33
C THR A 276 7.33 0.18 -14.95
N GLU A 277 7.61 0.92 -16.02
CA GLU A 277 6.63 1.68 -16.80
C GLU A 277 5.97 2.83 -16.02
N ASN A 278 6.74 3.91 -15.76
CA ASN A 278 6.30 5.08 -14.98
C ASN A 278 6.60 6.42 -15.65
N VAL A 279 5.86 7.47 -15.25
CA VAL A 279 5.98 8.84 -15.79
C VAL A 279 7.12 9.61 -15.13
N ASP A 280 7.19 9.75 -13.80
CA ASP A 280 8.33 10.39 -13.10
C ASP A 280 8.60 9.77 -11.71
N VAL A 281 9.86 9.79 -11.24
CA VAL A 281 10.24 9.36 -9.88
C VAL A 281 11.01 10.48 -9.17
N SER A 282 10.54 10.96 -8.02
CA SER A 282 11.27 11.99 -7.28
C SER A 282 11.37 11.77 -5.77
N GLY A 283 12.43 12.33 -5.17
CA GLY A 283 12.62 12.35 -3.72
C GLY A 283 13.04 11.00 -3.14
N VAL A 284 14.04 10.35 -3.75
CA VAL A 284 14.59 9.09 -3.24
C VAL A 284 15.79 9.36 -2.33
N ALA A 285 15.55 9.39 -1.01
CA ALA A 285 16.58 9.77 -0.05
C ALA A 285 17.71 8.73 0.06
N THR A 286 17.39 7.47 0.35
CA THR A 286 18.41 6.43 0.51
C THR A 286 17.95 5.08 0.01
N CYS A 287 18.69 4.47 -0.91
CA CYS A 287 18.45 3.07 -1.22
C CYS A 287 19.71 2.34 -1.69
N ARG A 288 19.72 1.01 -1.56
CA ARG A 288 20.89 0.22 -1.98
C ARG A 288 20.87 -0.07 -3.47
N HIS A 289 19.72 -0.41 -4.04
CA HIS A 289 19.60 -0.84 -5.42
C HIS A 289 18.30 -0.29 -6.01
N VAL A 290 18.42 0.42 -7.11
CA VAL A 290 17.28 0.87 -7.91
C VAL A 290 17.43 0.30 -9.30
N THR A 291 16.37 -0.37 -9.77
CA THR A 291 16.27 -0.87 -11.13
C THR A 291 15.05 -0.21 -11.77
N VAL A 292 15.30 0.50 -12.87
CA VAL A 292 14.28 1.20 -13.64
C VAL A 292 14.38 0.74 -15.09
N PRO A 293 13.64 -0.32 -15.48
CA PRO A 293 13.62 -0.80 -16.85
C PRO A 293 13.10 0.22 -17.87
N VAL A 294 12.01 0.93 -17.56
CA VAL A 294 11.34 1.86 -18.47
C VAL A 294 10.75 2.98 -17.61
N ALA A 295 11.21 4.23 -17.71
CA ALA A 295 10.59 5.36 -17.00
C ALA A 295 10.95 6.73 -17.61
N GLY A 296 10.22 7.78 -17.23
CA GLY A 296 10.61 9.19 -17.41
C GLY A 296 11.59 9.69 -16.34
N ASP A 297 11.47 10.94 -15.88
CA ASP A 297 12.57 11.63 -15.19
C ASP A 297 12.73 11.17 -13.73
N VAL A 298 13.98 10.93 -13.31
CA VAL A 298 14.34 10.57 -11.92
C VAL A 298 15.04 11.75 -11.26
N SER A 299 14.46 12.34 -10.20
CA SER A 299 15.02 13.53 -9.54
C SER A 299 15.14 13.41 -8.01
N GLY A 300 16.02 14.22 -7.41
CA GLY A 300 16.09 14.33 -5.94
C GLY A 300 16.64 13.08 -5.26
N VAL A 301 17.77 12.58 -5.77
CA VAL A 301 18.40 11.32 -5.34
C VAL A 301 19.56 11.60 -4.39
N GLU A 302 19.44 11.28 -3.10
CA GLU A 302 20.56 11.57 -2.18
C GLU A 302 21.64 10.47 -2.21
N THR A 303 21.30 9.19 -2.00
CA THR A 303 22.34 8.14 -1.87
C THR A 303 21.97 6.78 -2.47
N PHE A 304 22.84 6.23 -3.35
CA PHE A 304 22.72 4.87 -3.89
C PHE A 304 24.02 4.06 -3.97
N ARG A 305 23.91 2.72 -3.94
CA ARG A 305 25.02 1.81 -4.27
C ARG A 305 25.01 1.38 -5.74
N LEU A 306 23.85 1.20 -6.36
CA LEU A 306 23.73 0.82 -7.76
C LEU A 306 22.43 1.40 -8.32
N VAL A 307 22.52 2.06 -9.47
CA VAL A 307 21.39 2.42 -10.31
C VAL A 307 21.58 1.75 -11.66
N THR A 308 20.56 1.04 -12.11
CA THR A 308 20.48 0.50 -13.48
C THR A 308 19.27 1.11 -14.16
N VAL A 309 19.50 1.83 -15.24
CA VAL A 309 18.47 2.42 -16.10
C VAL A 309 18.62 1.85 -17.49
N THR A 310 17.54 1.36 -18.10
CA THR A 310 17.64 0.72 -19.41
C THR A 310 17.06 1.49 -20.59
N GLU A 311 16.11 2.42 -20.40
CA GLU A 311 15.49 3.21 -21.49
C GLU A 311 15.42 4.72 -21.14
N THR A 312 14.99 5.58 -22.08
CA THR A 312 15.05 7.08 -22.09
C THR A 312 14.75 7.78 -20.75
N VAL A 313 15.76 8.28 -20.02
CA VAL A 313 15.58 8.93 -18.70
C VAL A 313 16.49 10.14 -18.52
N GLU A 314 16.01 11.24 -17.93
CA GLU A 314 16.86 12.23 -17.25
C GLU A 314 16.98 11.89 -15.75
N VAL A 315 18.19 11.61 -15.26
CA VAL A 315 18.50 11.44 -13.83
C VAL A 315 19.14 12.72 -13.30
N SER A 316 18.46 13.45 -12.41
CA SER A 316 18.94 14.72 -11.87
C SER A 316 19.13 14.72 -10.34
N GLY A 317 20.13 15.46 -9.87
CA GLY A 317 20.32 15.72 -8.43
C GLY A 317 20.83 14.51 -7.65
N VAL A 318 21.83 13.80 -8.18
CA VAL A 318 22.45 12.64 -7.53
C VAL A 318 23.57 13.08 -6.58
N VAL A 319 23.37 12.99 -5.27
CA VAL A 319 24.39 13.45 -4.30
C VAL A 319 25.53 12.42 -4.14
N THR A 320 25.23 11.14 -3.96
CA THR A 320 26.29 10.11 -3.86
C THR A 320 25.91 8.79 -4.53
N CYS A 321 26.77 8.30 -5.43
CA CYS A 321 26.60 7.00 -6.08
C CYS A 321 27.88 6.15 -6.09
N ARG A 322 27.73 4.82 -6.02
CA ARG A 322 28.86 3.90 -6.25
C ARG A 322 28.96 3.42 -7.70
N LEU A 323 27.85 3.13 -8.34
CA LEU A 323 27.79 2.69 -9.73
C LEU A 323 26.49 3.18 -10.36
N VAL A 324 26.60 3.82 -11.52
CA VAL A 324 25.48 4.12 -12.42
C VAL A 324 25.75 3.39 -13.72
N THR A 325 24.76 2.64 -14.20
CA THR A 325 24.78 1.98 -15.50
C THR A 325 23.58 2.44 -16.31
N LEU A 326 23.83 3.06 -17.47
CA LEU A 326 22.83 3.44 -18.47
C LEU A 326 23.05 2.56 -19.70
N THR A 327 22.02 1.84 -20.15
CA THR A 327 22.18 0.92 -21.28
C THR A 327 21.75 1.45 -22.64
N GLU A 328 20.99 2.55 -22.72
CA GLU A 328 20.49 3.11 -23.99
C GLU A 328 20.65 4.64 -24.08
N THR A 329 19.58 5.40 -23.88
CA THR A 329 19.52 6.87 -23.97
C THR A 329 19.21 7.47 -22.60
N GLY A 330 19.95 8.48 -22.16
CA GLY A 330 19.63 9.14 -20.91
C GLY A 330 20.67 10.12 -20.43
N ASP A 331 20.20 11.19 -19.82
CA ASP A 331 21.04 12.28 -19.32
C ASP A 331 21.19 12.16 -17.80
N VAL A 332 22.40 12.38 -17.29
CA VAL A 332 22.64 12.41 -15.84
C VAL A 332 23.17 13.79 -15.46
N LEU A 333 22.37 14.55 -14.71
CA LEU A 333 22.64 15.93 -14.34
C LEU A 333 22.90 16.07 -12.83
N GLY A 334 23.94 16.80 -12.46
CA GLY A 334 24.19 17.17 -11.06
C GLY A 334 24.61 15.99 -10.18
N VAL A 335 25.68 15.29 -10.58
CA VAL A 335 26.29 14.20 -9.80
C VAL A 335 27.39 14.76 -8.90
N VAL A 336 27.15 14.85 -7.59
CA VAL A 336 28.15 15.40 -6.66
C VAL A 336 29.32 14.41 -6.49
N THR A 337 29.04 13.14 -6.18
CA THR A 337 30.11 12.13 -6.07
C THR A 337 29.73 10.78 -6.68
N CYS A 338 30.54 10.25 -7.60
CA CYS A 338 30.37 8.88 -8.09
C CYS A 338 31.66 8.06 -8.19
N ARG A 339 31.56 6.76 -7.88
CA ARG A 339 32.72 5.85 -8.03
C ARG A 339 32.86 5.26 -9.43
N LEU A 340 31.81 5.06 -10.19
CA LEU A 340 31.88 4.55 -11.56
C LEU A 340 30.59 4.90 -12.29
N VAL A 341 30.71 5.42 -13.50
CA VAL A 341 29.58 5.65 -14.40
C VAL A 341 29.88 4.93 -15.70
N THR A 342 28.93 4.14 -16.17
CA THR A 342 29.00 3.41 -17.44
C THR A 342 27.78 3.78 -18.27
N VAL A 343 28.01 4.31 -19.46
CA VAL A 343 26.98 4.54 -20.49
C VAL A 343 27.36 3.67 -21.70
N THR A 344 26.45 2.88 -22.23
CA THR A 344 26.77 1.95 -23.34
C THR A 344 26.33 2.41 -24.72
N GLU A 345 25.42 3.39 -24.85
CA GLU A 345 24.97 3.88 -26.17
C GLU A 345 25.01 5.41 -26.31
N THR A 346 23.96 6.15 -25.93
CA THR A 346 23.84 7.61 -26.20
C THR A 346 23.29 8.39 -25.00
N GLY A 347 24.14 8.68 -24.01
CA GLY A 347 23.74 9.47 -22.83
C GLY A 347 24.67 10.64 -22.56
N TYR A 348 24.16 11.74 -22.02
CA TYR A 348 24.96 12.93 -21.67
C TYR A 348 25.09 13.09 -20.15
N ILE A 349 26.32 13.17 -19.65
CA ILE A 349 26.56 13.43 -18.23
C ILE A 349 27.00 14.88 -18.05
N SER A 350 26.38 15.63 -17.13
CA SER A 350 26.82 16.97 -16.76
C SER A 350 26.78 17.28 -15.26
N GLY A 351 27.63 18.22 -14.84
CA GLY A 351 27.68 18.68 -13.44
C GLY A 351 28.23 17.62 -12.50
N VAL A 352 29.37 17.04 -12.86
CA VAL A 352 30.05 16.02 -12.04
C VAL A 352 31.15 16.67 -11.20
N GLU A 353 30.99 16.75 -9.88
CA GLU A 353 32.05 17.33 -9.04
C GLU A 353 33.22 16.34 -8.87
N THR A 354 32.94 15.06 -8.55
CA THR A 354 33.98 14.04 -8.38
C THR A 354 33.61 12.67 -8.97
N CYS A 355 34.44 12.16 -9.89
CA CYS A 355 34.27 10.82 -10.47
C CYS A 355 35.57 10.01 -10.53
N ARG A 356 35.47 8.66 -10.52
CA ARG A 356 36.64 7.78 -10.76
C ARG A 356 36.75 7.34 -12.22
N PRO A 357 36.01 6.32 -12.74
CA PRO A 357 35.92 6.13 -14.19
C PRO A 357 34.56 6.59 -14.74
N VAL A 358 34.56 7.21 -15.92
CA VAL A 358 33.36 7.47 -16.72
C VAL A 358 33.53 6.81 -18.09
N THR A 359 32.51 6.15 -18.59
CA THR A 359 32.50 5.60 -19.95
C THR A 359 31.47 6.37 -20.81
N VAL A 360 31.94 7.19 -21.77
CA VAL A 360 31.22 7.96 -22.84
C VAL A 360 30.55 9.31 -22.44
N ASN A 361 30.55 10.27 -23.40
CA ASN A 361 29.81 11.56 -23.49
C ASN A 361 29.66 12.38 -22.19
N VAL A 362 30.58 13.31 -21.95
CA VAL A 362 30.64 14.05 -20.67
C VAL A 362 30.89 15.53 -20.87
N SER A 363 30.15 16.38 -20.16
CA SER A 363 30.38 17.81 -20.06
C SER A 363 30.52 18.25 -18.60
N GLY A 364 31.25 19.33 -18.31
CA GLY A 364 31.22 19.98 -16.99
C GLY A 364 31.64 19.07 -15.83
N VAL A 365 32.85 18.52 -15.90
CA VAL A 365 33.44 17.68 -14.84
C VAL A 365 34.50 18.48 -14.10
N GLU A 366 34.35 18.69 -12.80
CA GLU A 366 35.39 19.38 -12.01
C GLU A 366 36.60 18.46 -11.80
N THR A 367 36.38 17.24 -11.28
CA THR A 367 37.48 16.30 -11.01
C THR A 367 37.17 14.86 -11.41
N CYS A 368 38.08 14.22 -12.17
CA CYS A 368 37.96 12.82 -12.58
C CYS A 368 39.28 12.03 -12.49
N ARG A 369 39.22 10.71 -12.31
CA ARG A 369 40.42 9.84 -12.34
C ARG A 369 40.65 9.19 -13.72
N LEU A 370 39.61 8.86 -14.45
CA LEU A 370 39.64 8.16 -15.73
C LEU A 370 38.38 8.49 -16.52
N VAL A 371 38.52 8.86 -17.78
CA VAL A 371 37.43 8.91 -18.75
C VAL A 371 37.80 7.96 -19.89
N THR A 372 36.87 7.11 -20.29
CA THR A 372 37.01 6.22 -21.45
C THR A 372 35.84 6.49 -22.40
N VAL A 373 36.06 6.68 -23.68
CA VAL A 373 35.00 6.88 -24.68
C VAL A 373 35.13 5.75 -25.69
N THR A 374 34.13 4.89 -25.83
CA THR A 374 34.26 3.64 -26.60
C THR A 374 33.71 3.66 -28.02
N GLU A 375 32.74 4.53 -28.33
CA GLU A 375 32.06 4.56 -29.65
C GLU A 375 32.02 5.97 -30.28
N THR A 376 30.92 6.70 -30.12
CA THR A 376 30.78 8.11 -30.52
C THR A 376 30.62 8.97 -29.28
N GLY A 377 31.54 9.92 -29.04
CA GLY A 377 31.35 10.79 -27.89
C GLY A 377 32.08 12.13 -27.86
N TYR A 378 31.47 13.10 -27.20
CA TYR A 378 31.96 14.45 -26.96
C TYR A 378 32.37 14.60 -25.49
N VAL A 379 33.57 15.13 -25.27
CA VAL A 379 34.07 15.44 -23.92
C VAL A 379 34.34 16.93 -23.83
N SER A 380 33.69 17.62 -22.89
CA SER A 380 33.90 19.05 -22.68
C SER A 380 33.96 19.48 -21.22
N GLY A 381 34.70 20.57 -20.95
CA GLY A 381 34.68 21.22 -19.64
C GLY A 381 35.20 20.36 -18.50
N ILE A 382 36.29 19.61 -18.72
CA ILE A 382 37.01 18.91 -17.65
C ILE A 382 37.99 19.89 -17.00
N GLU A 383 37.85 20.22 -15.71
CA GLU A 383 38.84 21.04 -15.01
C GLU A 383 40.10 20.21 -14.67
N THR A 384 39.95 19.03 -14.07
CA THR A 384 41.06 18.15 -13.74
C THR A 384 40.75 16.66 -14.00
N CYS A 385 41.63 15.95 -14.72
CA CYS A 385 41.53 14.51 -14.89
C CYS A 385 42.89 13.80 -14.87
N ARG A 386 42.94 12.53 -14.47
CA ARG A 386 44.20 11.76 -14.48
C ARG A 386 44.44 10.99 -15.78
N LEU A 387 43.41 10.52 -16.47
CA LEU A 387 43.56 9.78 -17.72
C LEU A 387 42.30 9.94 -18.57
N VAL A 388 42.47 10.25 -19.85
CA VAL A 388 41.40 10.26 -20.85
C VAL A 388 41.79 9.29 -21.97
N THR A 389 40.89 8.39 -22.34
CA THR A 389 41.06 7.42 -23.42
C THR A 389 39.86 7.49 -24.36
N VAL A 390 40.06 7.66 -25.66
CA VAL A 390 39.00 7.66 -26.69
C VAL A 390 39.36 6.58 -27.71
N THR A 391 38.46 5.62 -27.96
CA THR A 391 38.78 4.47 -28.82
C THR A 391 38.35 4.58 -30.28
N GLU A 392 37.19 5.17 -30.60
CA GLU A 392 36.63 5.17 -31.97
C GLU A 392 36.45 6.58 -32.58
N THR A 393 35.42 7.35 -32.21
CA THR A 393 35.15 8.71 -32.75
C THR A 393 34.80 9.69 -31.63
N GLY A 394 35.49 10.84 -31.54
CA GLY A 394 35.10 11.86 -30.58
C GLY A 394 35.82 13.21 -30.66
N ASP A 395 35.07 14.29 -30.46
CA ASP A 395 35.60 15.64 -30.35
C ASP A 395 35.82 16.00 -28.87
N GLU A 396 37.06 16.37 -28.52
CA GLU A 396 37.41 16.89 -27.20
C GLU A 396 37.56 18.41 -27.24
N SER A 397 36.85 19.11 -26.36
CA SER A 397 37.02 20.55 -26.20
C SER A 397 37.12 20.98 -24.75
N VAL A 398 38.28 21.50 -24.38
CA VAL A 398 38.64 22.06 -23.08
C VAL A 398 38.92 21.00 -22.01
N VAL A 399 40.21 20.73 -21.83
CA VAL A 399 40.78 19.93 -20.74
C VAL A 399 41.73 20.82 -19.95
N GLY A 400 41.39 21.19 -18.72
CA GLY A 400 42.23 22.03 -17.86
C GLY A 400 43.57 21.33 -17.53
N THR A 401 43.55 20.37 -16.61
CA THR A 401 44.74 19.62 -16.21
C THR A 401 44.54 18.13 -16.37
N CYS A 402 45.31 17.52 -17.27
CA CYS A 402 45.32 16.09 -17.51
C CYS A 402 46.70 15.46 -17.31
N ARG A 403 46.75 14.20 -16.85
CA ARG A 403 48.02 13.47 -16.81
C ARG A 403 48.29 12.66 -18.07
N LEU A 404 47.32 12.12 -18.78
CA LEU A 404 47.53 11.43 -20.06
C LEU A 404 46.24 11.48 -20.88
N VAL A 405 46.35 11.73 -22.17
CA VAL A 405 45.26 11.66 -23.15
C VAL A 405 45.70 10.70 -24.27
N THR A 406 44.84 9.75 -24.62
CA THR A 406 45.06 8.78 -25.70
C THR A 406 43.82 8.71 -26.59
N VAL A 407 43.97 8.95 -27.89
CA VAL A 407 42.92 8.82 -28.92
C VAL A 407 43.38 7.78 -29.94
N THR A 408 42.63 6.70 -30.15
CA THR A 408 43.11 5.60 -31.00
C THR A 408 42.73 5.64 -32.47
N GLU A 409 41.51 6.07 -32.84
CA GLU A 409 41.02 6.02 -34.24
C GLU A 409 40.75 7.42 -34.85
N SER A 410 39.80 8.19 -34.33
CA SER A 410 39.50 9.54 -34.87
C SER A 410 39.03 10.55 -33.82
N GLY A 411 39.61 11.75 -33.79
CA GLY A 411 39.12 12.80 -32.89
C GLY A 411 39.97 14.08 -32.79
N ASP A 412 39.30 15.23 -32.69
CA ASP A 412 39.95 16.54 -32.50
C ASP A 412 40.13 16.83 -31.01
N VAL A 413 41.34 17.23 -30.60
CA VAL A 413 41.65 17.60 -29.21
C VAL A 413 41.94 19.09 -29.13
N SER A 414 41.12 19.85 -28.41
CA SER A 414 41.27 21.31 -28.29
C SER A 414 41.28 21.81 -26.84
N GLY A 415 42.05 22.87 -26.56
CA GLY A 415 41.97 23.61 -25.29
C GLY A 415 42.58 22.92 -24.06
N VAL A 416 43.74 22.29 -24.24
CA VAL A 416 44.45 21.56 -23.18
C VAL A 416 45.40 22.49 -22.42
N LYS A 417 45.11 22.89 -21.18
CA LYS A 417 46.01 23.82 -20.46
C LYS A 417 47.31 23.14 -19.99
N THR A 418 47.19 21.94 -19.40
CA THR A 418 48.34 21.20 -18.83
C THR A 418 48.21 19.69 -19.07
N CYS A 419 49.12 19.06 -19.82
CA CYS A 419 49.09 17.61 -20.13
C CYS A 419 50.45 16.91 -20.14
N ARG A 420 50.53 15.62 -19.79
CA ARG A 420 51.82 14.87 -19.75
C ARG A 420 51.73 13.34 -20.00
N PRO A 421 51.53 12.78 -21.22
CA PRO A 421 51.54 13.29 -22.60
C PRO A 421 50.16 13.24 -23.31
N VAL A 422 50.11 13.62 -24.61
CA VAL A 422 48.94 13.45 -25.51
C VAL A 422 49.33 12.56 -26.70
N THR A 423 48.56 11.51 -26.99
CA THR A 423 48.80 10.57 -28.10
C THR A 423 47.56 10.39 -28.95
N VAL A 424 47.67 10.60 -30.27
CA VAL A 424 46.62 10.38 -31.28
C VAL A 424 47.16 9.41 -32.32
N THR A 425 46.56 8.21 -32.50
CA THR A 425 47.18 7.17 -33.34
C THR A 425 46.79 7.14 -34.81
N GLU A 426 45.59 7.59 -35.20
CA GLU A 426 45.11 7.47 -36.59
C GLU A 426 44.75 8.84 -37.21
N THR A 427 43.59 9.43 -36.90
CA THR A 427 43.15 10.71 -37.52
C THR A 427 42.74 11.76 -36.47
N GLY A 428 43.11 13.05 -36.64
CA GLY A 428 42.61 14.13 -35.77
C GLY A 428 43.56 15.32 -35.56
N ASP A 429 42.99 16.50 -35.32
CA ASP A 429 43.74 17.74 -35.07
C ASP A 429 43.94 18.00 -33.57
N VAL A 430 45.14 18.43 -33.17
CA VAL A 430 45.45 18.82 -31.79
C VAL A 430 45.70 20.33 -31.75
N SER A 431 44.87 21.08 -31.02
CA SER A 431 44.95 22.54 -30.94
C SER A 431 44.94 23.12 -29.51
N GLY A 432 45.69 24.21 -29.28
CA GLY A 432 45.64 24.98 -28.03
C GLY A 432 46.18 24.24 -26.80
N VAL A 433 47.38 23.66 -26.91
CA VAL A 433 48.08 22.99 -25.80
C VAL A 433 49.01 23.98 -25.10
N GLU A 434 48.60 24.58 -23.98
CA GLU A 434 49.38 25.64 -23.33
C GLU A 434 50.70 25.12 -22.72
N THR A 435 50.68 23.95 -22.06
CA THR A 435 51.87 23.32 -21.49
C THR A 435 51.85 21.78 -21.57
N GLY A 436 52.66 21.21 -22.47
CA GLY A 436 52.77 19.77 -22.69
C GLY A 436 54.22 19.26 -22.70
N ARG A 437 54.48 18.05 -22.19
CA ARG A 437 55.84 17.43 -22.23
C ARG A 437 56.09 16.59 -23.48
N LEU A 438 55.05 16.06 -24.13
CA LEU A 438 55.14 15.24 -25.35
C LEU A 438 53.75 15.16 -26.03
N VAL A 439 53.69 15.44 -27.33
CA VAL A 439 52.52 15.24 -28.20
C VAL A 439 52.95 14.32 -29.34
N THR A 440 52.20 13.25 -29.60
CA THR A 440 52.50 12.28 -30.68
C THR A 440 51.26 12.07 -31.55
N VAL A 441 51.36 12.37 -32.85
CA VAL A 441 50.35 12.13 -33.89
C VAL A 441 50.97 11.21 -34.93
N THR A 442 50.42 10.02 -35.19
CA THR A 442 51.12 8.99 -35.98
C THR A 442 50.69 8.82 -37.45
N GLU A 443 49.51 9.27 -37.89
CA GLU A 443 49.11 9.09 -39.30
C GLU A 443 48.66 10.39 -40.01
N THR A 444 47.49 10.96 -39.70
CA THR A 444 46.99 12.19 -40.39
C THR A 444 46.34 13.17 -39.42
N GLY A 445 47.03 14.28 -39.14
CA GLY A 445 46.54 15.34 -38.25
C GLY A 445 47.46 16.55 -38.23
N MET A 446 46.91 17.73 -37.91
CA MET A 446 47.67 18.97 -37.73
C MET A 446 47.77 19.33 -36.26
N TYR A 447 48.99 19.70 -35.83
CA TYR A 447 49.21 20.32 -34.52
C TYR A 447 49.23 21.84 -34.65
N GLN A 448 48.35 22.54 -33.96
CA GLN A 448 48.34 24.01 -33.84
C GLN A 448 48.52 24.41 -32.37
N GLY A 449 49.69 24.95 -32.04
CA GLY A 449 50.09 25.27 -30.65
C GLY A 449 49.21 26.31 -29.97
#